data_AF-A0A2N8M972-F1
#
_entry.id   AF-A0A2N8M972-F1
#
_cell.length_a   1.000
_cell.length_b   1.000
_cell.length_c   1.000
_cell.angle_alpha   90.00
_cell.angle_beta   90.00
_cell.angle_gamma   90.00
#
_symmetry.space_group_name_H-M   'P 1'
#
loop_
_entity.id
_entity.type
_entity.pdbx_description
1 polymer ?
#
loop_
_entity_poly.entity_id
_entity_poly.type
_entity_poly.pdbx_seq_one_letter_code
_entity_poly.pdbx_strand_id
1 'polypeptide(L)'
;MGTLRIDMPNRQAVYMHDTPSKQTFAADYRFLSHGCVRVDGIYDLATWLLNGNSNDHWDRNVIADATREGDQKRIDLGRAIPVAWIYLDAWASADGTVHYRPNVYGLDGAADGHRTRR
;
A
#
# COMPACT_ATOMS: atom_id res chain seq x y z
N MET A 1 7.10 -2.60 14.39
CA MET A 1 6.74 -3.02 13.03
C MET A 1 5.42 -3.77 13.10
N GLY A 2 4.59 -3.69 12.07
CA GLY A 2 3.34 -4.44 12.01
C GLY A 2 3.57 -5.95 12.03
N THR A 3 2.55 -6.71 12.40
CA THR A 3 2.59 -8.19 12.51
C THR A 3 2.48 -8.89 11.15
N LEU A 4 2.10 -8.14 10.12
CA LEU A 4 1.94 -8.65 8.75
C LEU A 4 2.74 -7.79 7.76
N ARG A 5 3.44 -8.47 6.85
CA ARG A 5 4.08 -7.87 5.68
C ARG A 5 3.75 -8.65 4.42
N ILE A 6 3.66 -7.96 3.30
CA ILE A 6 3.49 -8.52 1.96
C ILE A 6 4.74 -8.15 1.17
N ASP A 7 5.53 -9.17 0.87
CA ASP A 7 6.79 -9.05 0.16
C ASP A 7 6.54 -8.98 -1.36
N MET A 8 7.28 -8.11 -2.05
CA MET A 8 7.25 -7.97 -3.50
C MET A 8 8.69 -8.00 -4.02
N PRO A 9 9.03 -8.85 -4.99
CA PRO A 9 10.38 -8.87 -5.55
C PRO A 9 10.75 -7.50 -6.15
N ASN A 10 11.70 -6.80 -5.53
CA ASN A 10 12.23 -5.53 -6.02
C ASN A 10 13.66 -5.30 -5.52
N ARG A 11 14.41 -4.43 -6.21
CA ARG A 11 15.82 -4.13 -5.90
C ARG A 11 16.00 -3.23 -4.67
N GLN A 12 14.93 -2.64 -4.16
CA GLN A 12 14.94 -1.59 -3.14
C GLN A 12 14.42 -2.09 -1.78
N ALA A 13 14.20 -3.40 -1.64
CA ALA A 13 13.65 -4.04 -0.43
C ALA A 13 12.34 -3.39 0.07
N VAL A 14 11.51 -2.88 -0.84
CA VAL A 14 10.20 -2.28 -0.52
C VAL A 14 9.15 -3.37 -0.30
N TYR A 15 8.33 -3.22 0.74
CA TYR A 15 7.21 -4.12 1.04
C TYR A 15 6.00 -3.33 1.55
N MET A 16 4.83 -3.96 1.48
CA MET A 16 3.61 -3.45 2.12
C MET A 16 3.52 -4.03 3.53
N HIS A 17 3.14 -3.23 4.54
CA HIS A 17 3.05 -3.73 5.91
C HIS A 17 1.95 -3.07 6.74
N ASP A 18 1.56 -3.76 7.81
CA ASP A 18 0.58 -3.25 8.78
C ASP A 18 1.16 -2.07 9.57
N THR A 19 0.27 -1.22 10.10
CA THR A 19 0.64 -0.21 11.08
C THR A 19 -0.29 -0.25 12.29
N PRO A 20 0.24 -0.35 13.52
CA PRO A 20 -0.58 -0.36 14.73
C PRO A 20 -1.28 0.99 14.98
N SER A 21 -0.81 2.07 14.35
CA SER A 21 -1.42 3.39 14.47
C SER A 21 -2.32 3.70 13.26
N LYS A 22 -3.56 3.21 13.30
CA LYS A 22 -4.56 3.53 12.25
C LYS A 22 -4.92 5.01 12.20
N GLN A 23 -4.72 5.73 13.31
CA GLN A 23 -4.97 7.18 13.42
C GLN A 23 -4.07 8.00 12.48
N THR A 24 -2.89 7.48 12.09
CA THR A 24 -2.01 8.17 11.12
C THR A 24 -2.54 8.17 9.68
N PHE A 25 -3.57 7.40 9.34
CA PHE A 25 -4.25 7.55 8.05
C PHE A 25 -5.14 8.82 8.02
N ALA A 26 -5.47 9.45 9.14
CA ALA A 26 -6.21 10.72 9.12
C ALA A 26 -5.33 11.93 8.77
N ALA A 27 -4.01 11.77 8.62
CA ALA A 27 -3.11 12.86 8.27
C ALA A 27 -3.12 13.14 6.75
N ASP A 28 -3.19 14.42 6.38
CA ASP A 28 -3.08 14.92 5.00
C ASP A 28 -1.69 14.65 4.39
N TYR A 29 -0.67 14.45 5.24
CA TYR A 29 0.71 14.16 4.88
C TYR A 29 1.07 12.72 5.25
N ARG A 30 1.20 11.84 4.22
CA ARG A 30 1.50 10.40 4.42
C ARG A 30 2.85 9.95 3.85
N PHE A 31 3.70 10.88 3.42
CA PHE A 31 5.03 10.63 2.85
C PHE A 31 6.12 10.29 3.88
N LEU A 32 5.75 9.63 4.97
CA LEU A 32 6.66 9.30 6.08
C LEU A 32 7.07 7.83 6.03
N SER A 33 7.67 7.40 4.93
CA SER A 33 8.35 6.11 4.89
C SER A 33 9.57 6.17 3.99
N HIS A 34 10.64 5.49 4.42
CA HIS A 34 11.88 5.32 3.65
C HIS A 34 11.69 4.33 2.47
N GLY A 35 10.47 4.24 1.91
CA GLY A 35 10.13 3.39 0.77
C GLY A 35 9.05 2.32 1.03
N CYS A 36 8.83 1.87 2.28
CA CYS A 36 7.79 0.88 2.59
C CYS A 36 6.38 1.48 2.61
N VAL A 37 5.36 0.72 2.22
CA VAL A 37 3.98 1.23 2.12
C VAL A 37 3.11 0.67 3.24
N ARG A 38 2.57 1.58 4.07
CA ARG A 38 1.58 1.24 5.09
C ARG A 38 0.21 1.10 4.43
N VAL A 39 -0.44 -0.04 4.61
CA VAL A 39 -1.75 -0.34 4.01
C VAL A 39 -2.80 -0.37 5.11
N ASP A 40 -3.83 0.47 4.99
CA ASP A 40 -5.02 0.33 5.84
C ASP A 40 -5.81 -0.91 5.39
N GLY A 41 -6.28 -1.71 6.34
CA GLY A 41 -6.95 -2.98 6.03
C GLY A 41 -6.03 -4.07 5.47
N ILE A 42 -4.76 -4.13 5.87
CA ILE A 42 -3.82 -5.11 5.31
C ILE A 42 -4.24 -6.57 5.53
N TYR A 43 -5.01 -6.87 6.58
CA TYR A 43 -5.60 -8.20 6.79
C TYR A 43 -6.59 -8.56 5.68
N ASP A 44 -7.40 -7.60 5.24
CA ASP A 44 -8.38 -7.81 4.18
C ASP A 44 -7.67 -7.98 2.82
N LEU A 45 -6.61 -7.19 2.59
CA LEU A 45 -5.74 -7.38 1.42
C LEU A 45 -5.06 -8.76 1.43
N ALA A 46 -4.52 -9.20 2.57
CA ALA A 46 -3.90 -10.51 2.70
C ALA A 46 -4.89 -11.65 2.46
N THR A 47 -6.09 -11.57 3.03
CA THR A 47 -7.18 -12.52 2.76
C THR A 47 -7.51 -12.56 1.26
N TRP A 48 -7.64 -11.40 0.61
CA TRP A 48 -7.90 -11.34 -0.84
C TRP A 48 -6.77 -11.97 -1.66
N LEU A 49 -5.51 -11.69 -1.32
CA LEU A 49 -4.34 -12.24 -2.03
C LEU A 49 -4.25 -13.76 -1.92
N LEU A 50 -4.64 -14.33 -0.78
CA LEU A 50 -4.54 -15.76 -0.48
C LEU A 50 -5.75 -16.58 -0.95
N ASN A 51 -6.91 -15.93 -1.12
CA ASN A 51 -8.15 -16.57 -1.52
C ASN A 51 -8.01 -17.25 -2.91
N GLY A 52 -8.11 -18.57 -2.93
CA GLY A 52 -7.93 -19.38 -4.15
C GLY A 52 -6.51 -19.33 -4.72
N ASN A 53 -5.54 -18.84 -3.94
CA ASN A 53 -4.18 -18.60 -4.38
C ASN A 53 -3.14 -19.10 -3.35
N SER A 54 -3.55 -20.05 -2.51
CA SER A 54 -2.68 -20.81 -1.62
C SER A 54 -3.29 -22.19 -1.41
N ASN A 55 -2.50 -23.16 -0.96
CA ASN A 55 -2.97 -24.53 -0.73
C ASN A 55 -3.87 -24.66 0.51
N ASP A 56 -3.74 -23.72 1.45
CA ASP A 56 -4.47 -23.70 2.71
C ASP A 56 -5.59 -22.65 2.67
N HIS A 57 -6.60 -22.84 3.53
CA HIS A 57 -7.65 -21.83 3.71
C HIS A 57 -7.18 -20.71 4.65
N TRP A 58 -7.06 -19.50 4.11
CA TRP A 58 -6.65 -18.30 4.85
C TRP A 58 -7.74 -17.24 4.84
N ASP A 59 -8.64 -17.30 5.83
CA ASP A 59 -9.56 -16.19 6.10
C ASP A 59 -8.94 -15.17 7.07
N ARG A 60 -9.67 -14.07 7.24
CA ARG A 60 -9.24 -12.95 8.09
C ARG A 60 -8.97 -13.35 9.54
N ASN A 61 -9.79 -14.26 10.10
CA ASN A 61 -9.65 -14.70 11.48
C ASN A 61 -8.44 -15.61 11.64
N VAL A 62 -8.24 -16.55 10.71
CA VAL A 62 -7.07 -17.43 10.68
C VAL A 62 -5.78 -16.62 10.59
N ILE A 63 -5.74 -15.59 9.74
CA ILE A 63 -4.59 -14.68 9.64
C ILE A 63 -4.41 -13.92 10.96
N ALA A 64 -5.49 -13.41 11.57
CA ALA A 64 -5.42 -12.71 12.85
C ALA A 64 -4.93 -13.60 14.00
N ASP A 65 -5.38 -14.85 14.07
CA ASP A 65 -4.93 -15.85 15.04
C ASP A 65 -3.44 -16.14 14.86
N ALA A 66 -3.01 -16.43 13.63
CA ALA A 66 -1.61 -16.69 13.31
C ALA A 66 -0.70 -15.50 13.68
N THR A 67 -1.16 -14.26 13.46
CA THR A 67 -0.39 -13.07 13.88
C THR A 67 -0.33 -12.88 15.40
N ARG A 68 -1.28 -13.43 16.17
CA ARG A 68 -1.30 -13.36 17.64
C ARG A 68 -0.44 -14.44 18.30
N GLU A 69 -0.32 -15.61 17.67
CA GLU A 69 0.51 -16.71 18.15
C GLU A 69 2.00 -16.33 18.19
N GLY A 70 2.43 -15.40 17.34
CA GLY A 70 3.74 -14.75 17.41
C GLY A 70 4.83 -15.48 16.62
N ASP A 71 4.55 -16.68 16.12
CA ASP A 71 5.47 -17.43 15.27
C ASP A 71 5.54 -16.83 13.85
N GLN A 72 6.75 -16.74 13.33
CA GLN A 72 6.96 -16.25 11.97
C GLN A 72 6.53 -17.31 10.94
N LYS A 73 5.40 -17.07 10.27
CA LYS A 73 4.94 -17.90 9.15
C LYS A 73 5.15 -17.18 7.82
N ARG A 74 5.68 -17.91 6.83
CA ARG A 74 5.78 -17.47 5.43
C ARG A 74 4.77 -18.24 4.60
N ILE A 75 4.00 -17.53 3.80
CA ILE A 75 2.98 -18.11 2.93
C ILE A 75 3.26 -17.63 1.51
N ASP A 76 3.54 -18.55 0.61
CA ASP A 76 3.78 -18.26 -0.79
C ASP A 76 2.45 -18.26 -1.58
N LEU A 77 2.34 -17.33 -2.53
CA LEU A 77 1.19 -17.27 -3.43
C LEU A 77 1.36 -18.31 -4.56
N GLY A 78 0.30 -19.05 -4.88
CA GLY A 78 0.29 -20.03 -5.96
C GLY A 78 0.44 -19.40 -7.36
N ARG A 79 0.07 -18.13 -7.50
CA ARG A 79 0.25 -17.32 -8.70
C ARG A 79 0.84 -15.95 -8.36
N ALA A 80 1.70 -15.46 -9.23
CA ALA A 80 2.23 -14.11 -9.12
C ALA A 80 1.13 -13.08 -9.37
N ILE A 81 1.04 -12.09 -8.49
CA ILE A 81 0.12 -10.95 -8.62
C ILE A 81 0.97 -9.71 -8.96
N PRO A 82 0.77 -9.09 -10.13
CA PRO A 82 1.56 -7.93 -10.52
C PRO A 82 1.25 -6.74 -9.62
N VAL A 83 2.29 -6.01 -9.21
CA VAL A 83 2.17 -4.76 -8.46
C VAL A 83 2.87 -3.65 -9.23
N ALA A 84 2.18 -2.52 -9.39
CA ALA A 84 2.71 -1.33 -10.04
C ALA A 84 2.62 -0.13 -9.10
N TRP A 85 3.72 0.60 -8.96
CA TRP A 85 3.75 1.91 -8.30
C TRP A 85 3.63 2.99 -9.36
N ILE A 86 2.61 3.82 -9.24
CA ILE A 86 2.38 4.94 -10.15
C ILE A 86 2.32 6.20 -9.29
N TYR A 87 3.08 7.21 -9.69
CA TYR A 87 3.00 8.55 -9.14
C TYR A 87 2.23 9.41 -10.13
N LEU A 88 1.07 9.91 -9.71
CA LEU A 88 0.22 10.78 -10.51
C LEU A 88 -0.05 12.05 -9.69
N ASP A 89 0.36 13.19 -10.22
CA ASP A 89 0.06 14.52 -9.70
C ASP A 89 -1.27 15.07 -10.27
N ALA A 90 -1.77 14.50 -11.37
CA ALA A 90 -3.09 14.75 -11.93
C ALA A 90 -3.75 13.46 -12.44
N TRP A 91 -5.07 13.32 -12.24
CA TRP A 91 -5.88 12.26 -12.85
C TRP A 91 -7.30 12.72 -13.16
N ALA A 92 -7.94 12.09 -14.15
CA ALA A 92 -9.35 12.29 -14.46
C ALA A 92 -10.19 11.15 -13.86
N SER A 93 -11.25 11.51 -13.15
CA SER A 93 -12.28 10.59 -12.71
C SER A 93 -13.15 10.15 -13.89
N ALA A 94 -13.88 9.03 -13.73
CA ALA A 94 -14.72 8.46 -14.79
C ALA A 94 -15.85 9.41 -15.27
N ASP A 95 -16.20 10.40 -14.45
CA ASP A 95 -17.15 11.47 -14.74
C ASP A 95 -16.54 12.67 -15.48
N GLY A 96 -15.24 12.63 -15.78
CA GLY A 96 -14.51 13.72 -16.44
C GLY A 96 -13.96 14.78 -15.49
N THR A 97 -14.18 14.66 -14.17
CA THR A 97 -13.61 15.60 -13.19
C THR A 97 -12.10 15.40 -13.10
N VAL A 98 -11.33 16.48 -13.29
CA VAL A 98 -9.87 16.44 -13.15
C VAL A 98 -9.47 16.80 -11.73
N HIS A 99 -8.68 15.92 -11.10
CA HIS A 99 -8.13 16.11 -9.78
C HIS A 99 -6.63 16.36 -9.86
N TYR A 100 -6.15 17.29 -9.04
CA TYR A 100 -4.73 17.60 -8.88
C TYR A 100 -4.27 17.35 -7.45
N ARG A 101 -3.00 16.99 -7.30
CA ARG A 101 -2.30 16.84 -6.02
C ARG A 101 -0.95 17.58 -6.09
N PRO A 102 -0.47 18.16 -4.97
CA PRO A 102 0.84 18.78 -4.93
C PRO A 102 1.95 17.82 -5.36
N ASN A 103 2.89 18.30 -6.18
CA ASN A 103 4.03 17.49 -6.63
C ASN A 103 5.10 17.40 -5.55
N VAL A 104 4.91 16.53 -4.56
CA VAL A 104 5.78 16.42 -3.39
C VAL A 104 7.20 15.93 -3.73
N TYR A 105 7.38 15.22 -4.85
CA TYR A 105 8.69 14.72 -5.28
C TYR A 105 9.35 15.53 -6.39
N GLY A 106 8.68 16.56 -6.93
CA GLY A 106 9.21 17.40 -8.02
C GLY A 106 9.63 16.60 -9.25
N LEU A 107 9.00 15.45 -9.50
CA LEU A 107 9.38 14.53 -10.58
C LEU A 107 9.04 15.11 -11.96
N ASP A 108 8.07 16.02 -11.99
CA ASP A 108 7.73 16.80 -13.17
C ASP A 108 8.52 18.10 -13.04
N GLY A 109 9.56 18.28 -13.88
CA GLY A 109 10.48 19.41 -13.83
C GLY A 109 9.87 20.80 -14.03
N ALA A 110 8.55 20.93 -13.97
CA ALA A 110 7.87 22.21 -13.80
C ALA A 110 7.95 22.60 -12.32
N ALA A 111 8.90 23.50 -12.03
CA ALA A 111 8.92 24.25 -10.78
C ALA A 111 7.50 24.74 -10.45
N ASP A 112 7.09 24.54 -9.21
CA ASP A 112 5.79 24.87 -8.62
C ASP A 112 5.50 26.38 -8.80
N GLY A 113 5.05 26.71 -10.00
CA GLY A 113 4.72 28.06 -10.42
C GLY A 113 3.30 28.33 -10.00
N HIS A 114 3.13 28.74 -8.74
CA HIS A 114 1.92 29.37 -8.26
C HIS A 114 1.51 30.49 -9.22
N ARG A 115 0.63 30.17 -10.17
CA ARG A 115 -0.08 31.13 -11.01
C ARG A 115 -1.56 31.01 -10.74
N THR A 116 -1.95 31.49 -9.57
CA THR A 116 -3.25 32.15 -9.44
C THR A 116 -3.27 33.33 -10.42
N ARG A 117 -4.05 33.23 -11.51
CA ARG A 117 -4.60 34.40 -12.19
C ARG A 117 -5.98 34.11 -12.77
N ARG A 118 -6.96 34.74 -12.09
CA ARG A 118 -8.26 35.28 -12.53
C ARG A 118 -9.17 34.42 -13.38
#